data_AF-A0A0R1YTZ9-F1
#
_entry.id   AF-A0A0R1YTZ9-F1
#
_cell.length_a   1.000
_cell.length_b   1.000
_cell.length_c   1.000
_cell.angle_alpha   90.00
_cell.angle_beta   90.00
_cell.angle_gamma   90.00
#
_symmetry.space_group_name_H-M   'P 1'
#
loop_
_entity.id
_entity.type
_entity.pdbx_description
1 polymer ?
#
loop_
_entity_poly.entity_id
_entity_poly.type
_entity_poly.pdbx_seq_one_letter_code
_entity_poly.pdbx_strand_id
1 'polypeptide(L)'
;MDNLDVMTLADDLTISAEAIIKHQQFLDSKRIYAVLDYMQVLNRPINEYFELTQEQYYEEEADHKLTLQNLDQPIKATTDRILTNHVDGFVNQGEINFTYNHEDPFAEGKYDRKVDFHVLSYGLKVIGAVVPVIGVEALKQHVSKDAILSLGLATYALEHQA
;
A
#
# COMPACT_ATOMS: atom_id res chain seq x y z
N MET A 1 16.64 -3.28 -7.67
CA MET A 1 15.98 -2.18 -6.95
C MET A 1 16.81 -1.82 -5.74
N ASP A 2 16.80 -0.56 -5.34
CA ASP A 2 17.45 -0.05 -4.14
C ASP A 2 16.50 0.81 -3.29
N ASN A 3 16.97 1.28 -2.13
CA ASN A 3 16.15 2.04 -1.18
C ASN A 3 15.60 3.35 -1.77
N LEU A 4 16.26 3.94 -2.79
CA LEU A 4 15.83 5.18 -3.43
C LEU A 4 14.71 4.94 -4.44
N ASP A 5 14.50 3.71 -4.92
CA ASP A 5 13.43 3.40 -5.87
C ASP A 5 12.04 3.65 -5.26
N VAL A 6 11.86 3.40 -3.96
CA VAL A 6 10.60 3.67 -3.24
C VAL A 6 10.31 5.17 -3.22
N MET A 7 11.31 5.99 -2.89
CA MET A 7 11.21 7.45 -2.86
C MET A 7 10.96 8.01 -4.27
N THR A 8 11.72 7.53 -5.26
CA THR A 8 11.57 7.94 -6.66
C THR A 8 10.18 7.61 -7.20
N LEU A 9 9.64 6.43 -6.87
CA LEU A 9 8.27 6.09 -7.24
C LEU A 9 7.24 7.03 -6.60
N ALA A 10 7.41 7.38 -5.31
CA ALA A 10 6.50 8.29 -4.63
C ALA A 10 6.51 9.70 -5.24
N ASP A 11 7.69 10.21 -5.62
CA ASP A 11 7.85 11.49 -6.29
C ASP A 11 7.23 11.46 -7.71
N ASP A 12 7.49 10.42 -8.48
CA ASP A 12 6.94 10.23 -9.83
C ASP A 12 5.40 10.17 -9.79
N LEU A 13 4.82 9.44 -8.83
CA LEU A 13 3.37 9.40 -8.62
C LEU A 13 2.82 10.80 -8.29
N THR A 14 3.50 11.55 -7.42
CA THR A 14 3.09 12.90 -7.06
C THR A 14 3.08 13.83 -8.29
N ILE A 15 4.10 13.74 -9.15
CA ILE A 15 4.20 14.51 -10.39
C ILE A 15 3.08 14.14 -11.37
N SER A 16 2.78 12.84 -11.50
CA SER A 16 1.77 12.33 -12.43
C SER A 16 0.33 12.31 -11.87
N ALA A 17 0.10 12.78 -10.64
CA ALA A 17 -1.15 12.61 -9.91
C ALA A 17 -2.38 13.07 -10.70
N GLU A 18 -2.36 14.30 -11.21
CA GLU A 18 -3.49 14.86 -11.96
C GLU A 18 -3.77 14.06 -13.24
N ALA A 19 -2.73 13.65 -13.97
CA ALA A 19 -2.86 12.89 -15.20
C ALA A 19 -3.43 11.48 -14.95
N ILE A 20 -3.00 10.80 -13.87
CA ILE A 20 -3.48 9.47 -13.49
C ILE A 20 -4.93 9.52 -12.99
N ILE A 21 -5.28 10.53 -12.19
CA ILE A 21 -6.65 10.72 -11.70
C ILE A 21 -7.61 11.04 -12.85
N LYS A 22 -7.17 11.79 -13.86
CA LYS A 22 -7.97 12.15 -15.04
C LYS A 22 -7.93 11.12 -16.18
N HIS A 23 -7.34 9.94 -15.97
CA HIS A 23 -7.15 8.90 -17.00
C HIS A 23 -6.38 9.37 -18.25
N GLN A 24 -5.54 10.40 -18.12
CA GLN A 24 -4.69 10.92 -19.19
C GLN A 24 -3.36 10.18 -19.26
N GLN A 25 -3.00 9.48 -18.19
CA GLN A 25 -1.82 8.62 -18.09
C GLN A 25 -2.20 7.34 -17.36
N PHE A 26 -1.71 6.20 -17.85
CA PHE A 26 -1.87 4.92 -17.16
C PHE A 26 -0.93 4.82 -15.96
N LEU A 27 -1.40 4.17 -14.91
CA LEU A 27 -0.58 3.82 -13.75
C LEU A 27 0.41 2.72 -14.16
N ASP A 28 1.69 2.86 -13.78
CA ASP A 28 2.66 1.78 -13.94
C ASP A 28 2.56 0.78 -12.78
N SER A 29 1.48 -0.02 -12.78
CA SER A 29 1.20 -1.00 -11.73
C SER A 29 2.35 -1.99 -11.56
N LYS A 30 3.05 -2.35 -12.64
CA LYS A 30 4.18 -3.29 -12.58
C LYS A 30 5.34 -2.73 -11.76
N ARG A 31 5.70 -1.46 -11.96
CA ARG A 31 6.73 -0.80 -11.16
C ARG A 31 6.31 -0.69 -9.69
N ILE A 32 5.04 -0.40 -9.43
CA ILE A 32 4.52 -0.33 -8.06
C ILE A 32 4.62 -1.69 -7.39
N TYR A 33 4.12 -2.76 -8.01
CA TYR A 33 4.20 -4.11 -7.45
C TYR A 33 5.64 -4.53 -7.18
N ALA A 34 6.57 -4.24 -8.10
CA ALA A 34 7.98 -4.51 -7.89
C ALA A 34 8.56 -3.76 -6.67
N VAL A 35 8.12 -2.52 -6.41
CA VAL A 35 8.52 -1.75 -5.21
C VAL A 35 7.96 -2.39 -3.95
N LEU A 36 6.70 -2.80 -3.95
CA LEU A 36 6.08 -3.48 -2.81
C LEU A 36 6.79 -4.80 -2.48
N ASP A 37 7.09 -5.60 -3.51
CA ASP A 37 7.80 -6.87 -3.38
C ASP A 37 9.25 -6.69 -2.92
N TYR A 38 9.92 -5.64 -3.39
CA TYR A 38 11.28 -5.30 -2.97
C TYR A 38 11.38 -5.04 -1.46
N MET A 39 10.35 -4.46 -0.85
CA MET A 39 10.33 -4.23 0.60
C MET A 39 10.18 -5.53 1.40
N GLN A 40 9.71 -6.62 0.78
CA GLN A 40 9.55 -7.96 1.38
C GLN A 40 8.88 -7.92 2.78
N VAL A 41 7.92 -7.03 2.96
CA VAL A 41 7.09 -6.93 4.18
C VAL A 41 6.05 -8.06 4.18
N LEU A 42 5.53 -8.36 3.00
CA LEU A 42 4.65 -9.49 2.73
C LEU A 42 5.48 -10.73 2.38
N ASN A 43 5.00 -11.91 2.78
CA ASN A 43 5.66 -13.19 2.59
C ASN A 43 5.64 -13.69 1.13
N ARG A 44 4.73 -13.17 0.32
CA ARG A 44 4.54 -13.53 -1.10
C ARG A 44 4.60 -12.26 -1.97
N PRO A 45 4.77 -12.39 -3.30
CA PRO A 45 4.56 -11.28 -4.21
C PRO A 45 3.15 -10.70 -4.09
N ILE A 46 3.02 -9.36 -4.14
CA ILE A 46 1.77 -8.64 -3.87
C ILE A 46 0.61 -9.09 -4.76
N ASN A 47 0.89 -9.43 -6.02
CA ASN A 47 -0.10 -9.88 -6.97
C ASN A 47 -0.68 -11.26 -6.66
N GLU A 48 0.03 -12.11 -5.91
CA GLU A 48 -0.47 -13.43 -5.49
C GLU A 48 -1.58 -13.32 -4.43
N TYR A 49 -1.63 -12.21 -3.69
CA TYR A 49 -2.67 -12.01 -2.66
C TYR A 49 -4.05 -11.81 -3.27
N PHE A 50 -4.16 -11.17 -4.45
CA PHE A 50 -5.44 -10.69 -4.98
C PHE A 50 -6.52 -11.76 -5.18
N GLU A 51 -6.12 -13.01 -5.39
CA GLU A 51 -7.05 -14.14 -5.54
C GLU A 51 -7.22 -14.97 -4.24
N LEU A 52 -6.43 -14.72 -3.20
CA LEU A 52 -6.65 -15.32 -1.88
C LEU A 52 -7.98 -14.84 -1.32
N THR A 53 -8.67 -15.70 -0.59
CA THR A 53 -9.83 -15.27 0.18
C THR A 53 -9.39 -14.34 1.30
N GLN A 54 -10.29 -13.47 1.74
CA GLN A 54 -10.04 -12.62 2.91
C GLN A 54 -9.74 -13.47 4.15
N GLU A 55 -10.38 -14.62 4.31
CA GLU A 55 -10.07 -15.59 5.39
C GLU A 55 -8.62 -16.07 5.35
N GLN A 56 -8.15 -16.52 4.18
CA GLN A 56 -6.79 -17.05 4.03
C GLN A 56 -5.75 -16.00 4.44
N TYR A 57 -5.91 -14.76 3.99
CA TYR A 57 -4.99 -13.69 4.41
C TYR A 57 -5.10 -13.36 5.90
N TYR A 58 -6.32 -13.30 6.43
CA TYR A 58 -6.58 -13.02 7.84
C TYR A 58 -5.87 -14.02 8.75
N GLU A 59 -5.91 -15.30 8.42
CA GLU A 59 -5.32 -16.36 9.24
C GLU A 59 -3.81 -16.52 9.04
N GLU A 60 -3.33 -16.36 7.80
CA GLU A 60 -1.93 -16.66 7.48
C GLU A 60 -0.96 -15.50 7.77
N GLU A 61 -1.41 -14.24 7.60
CA GLU A 61 -0.45 -13.14 7.48
C GLU A 61 -0.90 -11.76 7.98
N ALA A 62 -2.21 -11.49 8.06
CA ALA A 62 -2.71 -10.17 8.45
C ALA A 62 -2.17 -9.72 9.82
N ASP A 63 -1.94 -8.41 9.96
CA ASP A 63 -1.72 -7.78 11.27
C ASP A 63 -2.99 -7.16 11.87
N HIS A 64 -4.13 -7.50 11.25
CA HIS A 64 -5.50 -7.23 11.70
C HIS A 64 -5.84 -5.74 11.83
N LYS A 65 -5.20 -4.90 11.02
CA LYS A 65 -5.61 -3.50 10.83
C LYS A 65 -6.66 -3.38 9.75
N LEU A 66 -6.53 -4.12 8.66
CA LEU A 66 -7.46 -4.11 7.53
C LEU A 66 -8.78 -4.77 7.94
N THR A 67 -9.88 -4.08 7.64
CA THR A 67 -11.23 -4.57 7.92
C THR A 67 -11.65 -5.55 6.83
N LEU A 68 -11.67 -6.83 7.18
CA LEU A 68 -12.09 -7.92 6.29
C LEU A 68 -13.51 -8.37 6.65
N GLN A 69 -14.48 -7.98 5.83
CA GLN A 69 -15.90 -8.18 6.11
C GLN A 69 -16.48 -9.44 5.45
N ASN A 70 -15.87 -9.91 4.37
CA ASN A 70 -16.42 -10.95 3.50
C ASN A 70 -15.38 -12.07 3.34
N LEU A 71 -15.26 -12.91 4.36
CA LEU A 71 -14.19 -13.93 4.49
C LEU A 71 -14.08 -14.88 3.27
N ASP A 72 -15.20 -15.24 2.66
CA ASP A 72 -15.25 -16.11 1.47
C ASP A 72 -14.90 -15.40 0.15
N GLN A 73 -14.80 -14.06 0.15
CA GLN A 73 -14.53 -13.29 -1.06
C GLN A 73 -13.02 -13.11 -1.26
N PRO A 74 -12.56 -12.94 -2.51
CA PRO A 74 -11.18 -12.58 -2.80
C PRO A 74 -10.77 -11.27 -2.10
N ILE A 75 -9.51 -11.16 -1.69
CA ILE A 75 -9.03 -9.99 -0.96
C ILE A 75 -9.09 -8.70 -1.78
N LYS A 76 -8.96 -8.80 -3.11
CA LYS A 76 -9.14 -7.67 -4.03
C LYS A 76 -10.54 -7.04 -3.97
N ALA A 77 -11.52 -7.74 -3.40
CA ALA A 77 -12.87 -7.24 -3.18
C ALA A 77 -13.02 -6.46 -1.85
N THR A 78 -11.96 -6.34 -1.06
CA THR A 78 -11.97 -5.55 0.17
C THR A 78 -12.14 -4.06 -0.16
N THR A 79 -13.05 -3.40 0.55
CA THR A 79 -13.32 -1.97 0.36
C THR A 79 -12.48 -1.09 1.27
N ASP A 80 -12.11 -1.57 2.46
CA ASP A 80 -11.24 -0.87 3.40
C ASP A 80 -9.80 -0.70 2.86
N ARG A 81 -9.12 0.34 3.31
CA ARG A 81 -7.71 0.61 3.05
C ARG A 81 -7.04 1.14 4.29
N ILE A 82 -5.82 0.69 4.53
CA ILE A 82 -4.94 1.21 5.58
C ILE A 82 -3.97 2.21 4.96
N LEU A 83 -4.23 3.50 5.21
CA LEU A 83 -3.34 4.58 4.84
C LEU A 83 -2.23 4.73 5.88
N THR A 84 -0.97 4.60 5.45
CA THR A 84 0.19 5.01 6.25
C THR A 84 0.30 6.53 6.21
N ASN A 85 0.02 7.21 7.33
CA ASN A 85 -0.14 8.67 7.34
C ASN A 85 1.04 9.44 7.94
N HIS A 86 1.80 8.81 8.84
CA HIS A 86 2.91 9.46 9.52
C HIS A 86 3.89 8.41 10.04
N VAL A 87 5.11 8.86 10.30
CA VAL A 87 6.18 8.08 10.90
C VAL A 87 6.89 8.95 11.94
N ASP A 88 7.13 8.40 13.11
CA ASP A 88 7.91 9.04 14.17
C ASP A 88 8.95 8.07 14.76
N GLY A 89 9.75 8.61 15.68
CA GLY A 89 10.69 7.85 16.48
C GLY A 89 12.15 8.27 16.32
N PHE A 90 13.04 7.43 16.86
CA PHE A 90 14.47 7.64 16.92
C PHE A 90 15.19 6.46 16.24
N VAL A 91 15.64 6.68 15.00
CA VAL A 91 16.35 5.67 14.20
C VAL A 91 17.56 5.08 14.95
N ASN A 92 18.31 5.93 15.66
CA ASN A 92 19.49 5.52 16.43
C ASN A 92 19.16 4.68 17.67
N GLN A 93 17.90 4.61 18.07
CA GLN A 93 17.41 3.78 19.18
C GLN A 93 16.60 2.58 18.68
N GLY A 94 16.42 2.42 17.36
CA GLY A 94 15.57 1.38 16.78
C GLY A 94 14.07 1.59 17.07
N GLU A 95 13.68 2.79 17.47
CA GLU A 95 12.29 3.15 17.76
C GLU A 95 11.71 3.82 16.52
N ILE A 96 10.84 3.13 15.81
CA ILE A 96 10.17 3.65 14.61
C ILE A 96 8.71 3.24 14.70
N ASN A 97 7.81 4.22 14.68
CA ASN A 97 6.38 3.95 14.72
C ASN A 97 5.71 4.60 13.53
N PHE A 98 4.95 3.81 12.79
CA PHE A 98 4.04 4.28 11.77
C PHE A 98 2.64 4.39 12.36
N THR A 99 1.94 5.45 11.98
CA THR A 99 0.51 5.58 12.29
C THR A 99 -0.33 5.36 11.04
N TYR A 100 -1.57 4.94 11.27
CA TYR A 100 -2.45 4.45 10.22
C TYR A 100 -3.85 5.02 10.38
N ASN A 101 -4.50 5.30 9.24
CA ASN A 101 -5.93 5.62 9.17
C ASN A 101 -6.64 4.62 8.25
N HIS A 102 -7.93 4.45 8.48
CA HIS A 102 -8.81 3.78 7.53
C HIS A 102 -9.28 4.76 6.45
N GLU A 103 -9.28 4.30 5.21
CA GLU A 103 -9.85 5.00 4.07
C GLU A 103 -10.86 4.09 3.37
N ASP A 104 -11.97 4.66 2.91
CA ASP A 104 -13.03 3.93 2.20
C ASP A 104 -13.15 4.47 0.76
N PRO A 105 -12.36 3.94 -0.19
CA PRO A 105 -12.48 4.29 -1.60
C PRO A 105 -13.81 3.85 -2.23
N PHE A 106 -14.68 3.10 -1.53
CA PHE A 106 -15.99 2.66 -2.03
C PHE A 106 -17.16 3.24 -1.23
N ALA A 107 -16.95 4.39 -0.58
CA ALA A 107 -17.97 5.07 0.20
C ALA A 107 -19.29 5.22 -0.58
N GLU A 108 -20.41 4.90 0.09
CA GLU A 108 -21.76 4.89 -0.50
C GLU A 108 -21.91 3.97 -1.72
N GLY A 109 -21.08 2.94 -1.83
CA GLY A 109 -21.09 1.96 -2.93
C GLY A 109 -20.54 2.50 -4.24
N LYS A 110 -19.84 3.64 -4.23
CA LYS A 110 -19.22 4.25 -5.42
C LYS A 110 -17.72 4.32 -5.24
N TYR A 111 -17.00 3.91 -6.27
CA TYR A 111 -15.55 4.00 -6.28
C TYR A 111 -15.08 5.46 -6.44
N ASP A 112 -14.24 5.94 -5.53
CA ASP A 112 -13.50 7.20 -5.65
C ASP A 112 -12.01 6.93 -5.89
N ARG A 113 -11.62 7.07 -7.16
CA ARG A 113 -10.24 6.94 -7.64
C ARG A 113 -9.25 7.82 -6.86
N LYS A 114 -9.67 8.99 -6.36
CA LYS A 114 -8.79 9.91 -5.64
C LYS A 114 -8.38 9.35 -4.29
N VAL A 115 -9.26 8.60 -3.63
CA VAL A 115 -8.98 7.99 -2.33
C VAL A 115 -7.92 6.91 -2.49
N ASP A 116 -8.10 5.96 -3.42
CA ASP A 116 -7.08 4.93 -3.67
C ASP A 116 -5.75 5.53 -4.18
N PHE A 117 -5.81 6.57 -5.01
CA PHE A 117 -4.60 7.29 -5.41
C PHE A 117 -3.90 7.98 -4.22
N HIS A 118 -4.66 8.53 -3.27
CA HIS A 118 -4.10 9.13 -2.06
C HIS A 118 -3.46 8.09 -1.15
N VAL A 119 -4.13 6.97 -0.91
CA VAL A 119 -3.61 5.80 -0.17
C VAL A 119 -2.26 5.38 -0.76
N LEU A 120 -2.21 5.20 -2.07
CA LEU A 120 -1.01 4.79 -2.78
C LEU A 120 0.12 5.83 -2.69
N SER A 121 -0.13 7.05 -3.15
CA SER A 121 0.90 8.08 -3.30
C SER A 121 1.43 8.58 -1.96
N TYR A 122 0.53 8.83 -1.00
CA TYR A 122 0.94 9.34 0.31
C TYR A 122 1.58 8.25 1.17
N GLY A 123 1.04 7.02 1.14
CA GLY A 123 1.65 5.88 1.84
C GLY A 123 3.06 5.60 1.36
N LEU A 124 3.29 5.55 0.04
CA LEU A 124 4.64 5.39 -0.53
C LEU A 124 5.56 6.56 -0.19
N LYS A 125 5.05 7.78 -0.08
CA LYS A 125 5.85 8.95 0.34
C LYS A 125 6.35 8.82 1.77
N VAL A 126 5.47 8.43 2.71
CA VAL A 126 5.84 8.24 4.11
C VAL A 126 6.82 7.08 4.25
N ILE A 127 6.55 5.94 3.62
CA ILE A 127 7.43 4.77 3.66
C ILE A 127 8.78 5.07 2.98
N GLY A 128 8.75 5.65 1.78
CA GLY A 128 9.92 5.98 0.97
C GLY A 128 10.85 7.02 1.59
N ALA A 129 10.35 7.89 2.47
CA ALA A 129 11.18 8.79 3.26
C ALA A 129 12.02 8.06 4.33
N VAL A 130 11.58 6.87 4.76
CA VAL A 130 12.16 6.12 5.87
C VAL A 130 13.10 5.02 5.39
N VAL A 131 12.75 4.33 4.28
CA VAL A 131 13.54 3.20 3.75
C VAL A 131 15.04 3.54 3.55
N PRO A 132 15.42 4.71 3.00
CA PRO A 132 16.84 5.06 2.83
C PRO A 132 17.60 5.23 4.15
N VAL A 133 16.88 5.55 5.24
CA VAL A 133 17.47 5.85 6.54
C VAL A 133 17.67 4.58 7.36
N ILE A 134 16.72 3.64 7.31
CA ILE A 134 16.71 2.46 8.20
C ILE A 134 17.00 1.15 7.47
N GLY A 135 16.85 1.16 6.14
CA GLY A 135 16.96 -0.04 5.30
C GLY A 135 15.70 -0.93 5.32
N VAL A 136 15.56 -1.74 4.28
CA VAL A 136 14.41 -2.63 4.08
C VAL A 136 14.24 -3.65 5.22
N GLU A 137 15.32 -4.21 5.76
CA GLU A 137 15.22 -5.19 6.85
C GLU A 137 14.61 -4.62 8.13
N ALA A 138 14.96 -3.39 8.50
CA ALA A 138 14.33 -2.72 9.65
C ALA A 138 12.87 -2.36 9.33
N LEU A 139 12.60 -1.87 8.12
CA LEU A 139 11.24 -1.50 7.69
C LEU A 139 10.23 -2.65 7.92
N LYS A 140 10.59 -3.89 7.56
CA LYS A 140 9.75 -5.09 7.72
C LYS A 140 9.25 -5.30 9.16
N GLN A 141 10.02 -4.85 10.15
CA GLN A 141 9.69 -5.03 11.56
C GLN A 141 8.75 -3.95 12.09
N HIS A 142 8.63 -2.82 11.39
CA HIS A 142 7.92 -1.64 11.86
C HIS A 142 6.68 -1.29 11.04
N VAL A 143 6.67 -1.58 9.75
CA VAL A 143 5.53 -1.26 8.89
C VAL A 143 4.50 -2.40 8.90
N SER A 144 3.23 -2.01 8.93
CA SER A 144 2.10 -2.91 8.85
C SER A 144 2.05 -3.64 7.52
N LYS A 145 1.80 -4.95 7.59
CA LYS A 145 1.54 -5.81 6.43
C LYS A 145 0.25 -5.41 5.73
N ASP A 146 -0.80 -5.12 6.50
CA ASP A 146 -2.09 -4.69 6.01
C ASP A 146 -2.00 -3.33 5.29
N ALA A 147 -1.11 -2.44 5.73
CA ALA A 147 -0.81 -1.20 5.03
C ALA A 147 -0.10 -1.44 3.68
N ILE A 148 0.88 -2.35 3.61
CA ILE A 148 1.54 -2.70 2.34
C ILE A 148 0.56 -3.38 1.38
N LEU A 149 -0.29 -4.29 1.88
CA LEU A 149 -1.36 -4.89 1.10
C LEU A 149 -2.32 -3.82 0.57
N SER A 150 -2.67 -2.81 1.38
CA SER A 150 -3.55 -1.71 0.98
C SER A 150 -2.99 -0.89 -0.18
N LEU A 151 -1.66 -0.70 -0.27
CA LEU A 151 -1.02 -0.09 -1.44
C LEU A 151 -1.21 -0.95 -2.71
N GLY A 152 -1.10 -2.27 -2.57
CA GLY A 152 -1.35 -3.21 -3.67
C GLY A 152 -2.81 -3.21 -4.12
N LEU A 153 -3.76 -3.23 -3.18
CA LEU A 153 -5.20 -3.17 -3.45
C LEU A 153 -5.58 -1.85 -4.14
N ALA A 154 -5.04 -0.73 -3.66
CA ALA A 154 -5.24 0.57 -4.29
C ALA A 154 -4.70 0.60 -5.73
N THR A 155 -3.50 0.06 -5.95
CA THR A 155 -2.92 -0.08 -7.29
C THR A 155 -3.80 -0.93 -8.21
N TYR A 156 -4.28 -2.08 -7.71
CA TYR A 156 -5.18 -2.96 -8.47
C TYR A 156 -6.47 -2.25 -8.86
N ALA A 157 -7.12 -1.54 -7.92
CA ALA A 157 -8.34 -0.79 -8.18
C ALA A 157 -8.11 0.37 -9.16
N LEU A 158 -7.01 1.11 -9.06
CA LEU A 158 -6.65 2.16 -10.01
C LEU A 158 -6.43 1.65 -11.44
N GLU A 159 -6.02 0.39 -11.60
CA GLU A 159 -5.83 -0.24 -12.90
C GLU A 159 -7.12 -0.84 -13.48
N HIS A 160 -8.00 -1.40 -12.63
CA HIS A 160 -9.13 -2.23 -13.07
C HIS A 160 -10.51 -1.60 -12.88
N GLN A 161 -10.65 -0.58 -12.04
CA GLN A 161 -11.91 0.13 -11.82
C GLN A 161 -11.93 1.41 -12.65
N ALA A 162 -12.96 1.53 -13.50
CA ALA A 162 -13.21 2.68 -14.38
C ALA A 162 -14.25 3.62 -13.77
#